data_AF-A0A6N7ZMW6-F1
#
_entry.id   AF-A0A6N7ZMW6-F1
#
_cell.length_a   1.000
_cell.length_b   1.000
_cell.length_c   1.000
_cell.angle_alpha   90.00
_cell.angle_beta   90.00
_cell.angle_gamma   90.00
#
_symmetry.space_group_name_H-M   'P 1'
#
loop_
_entity.id
_entity.type
_entity.pdbx_description
1 polymer ?
#
loop_
_entity_poly.entity_id
_entity_poly.type
_entity_poly.pdbx_seq_one_letter_code
_entity_poly.pdbx_strand_id
1 'polypeptide(L)'
;MSWDWVPARPGEEDGSDGGPSPALRRTVTVLVVLLTGVLVAYYLTVAVRQQADACVADRPAGVEARDVHATWRWLPPGYDCEHATADEDVARA
;
A
#
# COMPACT_ATOMS: atom_id res chain seq x y z
N MET A 1 -17.87 9.68 52.33
CA MET A 1 -18.99 10.52 51.83
C MET A 1 -19.26 10.09 50.40
N SER A 2 -20.28 9.25 50.23
CA SER A 2 -20.81 8.84 48.92
C SER A 2 -21.71 9.96 48.40
N TRP A 3 -21.60 10.24 47.10
CA TRP A 3 -22.35 11.29 46.41
C TRP A 3 -23.71 10.74 45.93
N ASP A 4 -24.49 10.17 46.84
CA ASP A 4 -25.76 9.49 46.54
C ASP A 4 -26.89 10.45 46.10
N TRP A 5 -26.62 11.76 46.09
CA TRP A 5 -27.61 12.78 45.72
C TRP A 5 -27.53 13.21 44.25
N VAL A 6 -26.48 12.83 43.51
CA VAL A 6 -26.36 13.14 42.09
C VAL A 6 -27.25 12.14 41.34
N PRO A 7 -28.30 12.61 40.63
CA PRO A 7 -29.15 11.72 39.84
C PRO A 7 -28.30 11.02 38.79
N ALA A 8 -28.56 9.73 38.56
CA ALA A 8 -27.97 9.02 37.45
C ALA A 8 -28.21 9.81 36.16
N ARG A 9 -27.17 9.92 35.32
CA ARG A 9 -27.34 10.53 34.00
C ARG A 9 -28.30 9.65 33.19
N PRO A 10 -29.18 10.23 32.36
CA PRO A 10 -30.06 9.42 31.53
C PRO A 10 -29.22 8.44 30.69
N GLY A 11 -29.41 7.13 30.93
CA GLY A 11 -28.65 6.04 30.28
C GLY A 11 -27.57 5.36 31.14
N GLU A 12 -27.24 5.88 32.33
CA GLU A 12 -26.23 5.28 33.22
C GLU A 12 -26.79 4.07 34.01
N GLU A 13 -28.12 3.93 34.08
CA GLU A 13 -28.83 2.95 34.90
C GLU A 13 -28.68 1.51 34.40
N ASP A 14 -28.38 1.33 33.10
CA ASP A 14 -28.21 0.03 32.45
C ASP A 14 -26.74 -0.46 32.45
N GLY A 15 -25.81 0.28 33.07
CA GLY A 15 -24.36 -0.01 33.02
C GLY A 15 -23.75 0.09 31.62
N SER A 16 -24.55 0.53 30.65
CA SER A 16 -24.17 0.73 29.27
C SER A 16 -23.74 2.19 29.15
N ASP A 17 -22.46 2.47 29.46
CA ASP A 17 -21.80 3.69 28.99
C ASP A 17 -22.18 3.81 27.51
N GLY A 18 -23.07 4.74 27.13
CA GLY A 18 -23.85 4.74 25.87
C GLY A 18 -23.04 4.81 24.56
N GLY A 19 -21.75 4.54 24.61
CA GLY A 19 -20.87 4.33 23.47
C GLY A 19 -20.95 2.92 22.86
N PRO A 20 -20.31 2.75 21.70
CA PRO A 20 -20.33 1.49 20.96
C PRO A 20 -19.73 0.35 21.78
N SER A 21 -20.35 -0.84 21.68
CA SER A 21 -19.95 -2.03 22.42
C SER A 21 -18.48 -2.39 22.15
N PRO A 22 -17.76 -3.01 23.11
CA PRO A 22 -16.37 -3.42 22.93
C PRO A 22 -16.17 -4.33 21.71
N ALA A 23 -17.17 -5.19 21.42
CA ALA A 23 -17.19 -6.04 20.25
C ALA A 23 -17.24 -5.21 18.95
N LEU A 24 -18.10 -4.19 18.89
CA LEU A 24 -18.21 -3.31 17.73
C LEU A 24 -16.93 -2.51 17.51
N ARG A 25 -16.30 -1.99 18.57
CA ARG A 25 -15.01 -1.29 18.45
C ARG A 25 -13.94 -2.21 17.88
N ARG A 26 -13.90 -3.47 18.32
CA ARG A 26 -12.95 -4.47 17.85
C ARG A 26 -13.18 -4.80 16.37
N THR A 27 -14.42 -5.05 15.95
CA THR A 27 -14.71 -5.37 14.55
C THR A 27 -14.38 -4.20 13.62
N VAL A 28 -14.71 -2.97 14.01
CA VAL A 28 -14.34 -1.76 13.26
C VAL A 28 -12.83 -1.63 13.16
N THR A 29 -12.10 -1.84 14.24
CA THR A 29 -10.62 -1.78 14.23
C THR A 29 -10.03 -2.82 13.28
N VAL A 30 -10.52 -4.06 13.33
CA VAL A 30 -10.09 -5.13 12.41
C VAL A 30 -10.38 -4.75 10.96
N LEU A 31 -11.58 -4.24 10.68
CA LEU A 31 -11.96 -3.77 9.35
C LEU A 31 -11.03 -2.66 8.83
N VAL A 32 -10.72 -1.68 9.68
CA VAL A 32 -9.79 -0.59 9.33
C VAL A 32 -8.41 -1.16 9.01
N VAL A 33 -7.87 -2.03 9.86
CA VAL A 33 -6.55 -2.64 9.64
C VAL A 33 -6.50 -3.43 8.33
N LEU A 34 -7.52 -4.24 8.06
CA LEU A 34 -7.60 -5.02 6.81
C LEU A 34 -7.69 -4.10 5.59
N LEU A 35 -8.53 -3.07 5.65
CA LEU A 35 -8.73 -2.13 4.54
C LEU A 35 -7.47 -1.30 4.28
N THR A 36 -6.80 -0.84 5.33
CA THR A 36 -5.49 -0.19 5.23
C THR A 36 -4.45 -1.13 4.62
N GLY A 37 -4.40 -2.39 5.05
CA GLY A 37 -3.50 -3.39 4.49
C GLY A 37 -3.70 -3.60 2.98
N VAL A 38 -4.97 -3.71 2.54
CA VAL A 38 -5.32 -3.83 1.12
C VAL A 38 -4.90 -2.58 0.34
N LEU A 39 -5.17 -1.39 0.88
CA LEU A 39 -4.78 -0.12 0.24
C LEU A 39 -3.27 0.01 0.08
N VAL A 40 -2.50 -0.36 1.11
CA VAL A 40 -1.04 -0.35 1.07
C VAL A 40 -0.53 -1.33 0.00
N ALA A 41 -1.06 -2.56 -0.04
CA ALA A 41 -0.67 -3.54 -1.05
C ALA A 41 -1.00 -3.07 -2.47
N TYR A 42 -2.17 -2.46 -2.67
CA TYR A 42 -2.57 -1.86 -3.94
C TYR A 42 -1.63 -0.74 -4.35
N TYR A 43 -1.34 0.20 -3.44
CA TYR A 43 -0.44 1.32 -3.70
C TYR A 43 0.95 0.84 -4.09
N LEU A 44 1.51 -0.12 -3.34
CA LEU A 44 2.80 -0.72 -3.66
C LEU A 44 2.79 -1.37 -5.05
N THR A 45 1.73 -2.11 -5.38
CA THR A 45 1.60 -2.75 -6.71
C THR A 45 1.56 -1.72 -7.84
N VAL A 46 0.82 -0.62 -7.66
CA VAL A 46 0.75 0.46 -8.65
C VAL A 46 2.08 1.19 -8.78
N ALA A 47 2.72 1.54 -7.65
CA ALA A 47 4.03 2.19 -7.65
C ALA A 47 5.10 1.33 -8.34
N VAL A 48 5.09 0.02 -8.08
CA VAL A 48 5.97 -0.97 -8.72
C VAL A 48 5.75 -0.99 -10.25
N ARG A 49 4.50 -0.99 -10.71
CA ARG A 49 4.20 -0.94 -12.16
C ARG A 49 4.64 0.37 -12.81
N GLN A 50 4.40 1.50 -12.15
CA GLN A 50 4.82 2.81 -12.64
C GLN A 50 6.35 2.91 -12.80
N GLN A 51 7.13 2.24 -11.94
CA GLN A 51 8.58 2.21 -12.09
C GLN A 51 9.03 1.38 -13.30
N ALA A 52 8.35 0.28 -13.60
CA ALA A 52 8.62 -0.48 -14.83
C ALA A 52 8.25 0.34 -16.09
N ASP A 53 7.12 1.03 -16.07
CA ASP A 53 6.70 1.90 -17.17
C ASP A 53 7.66 3.09 -17.37
N ALA A 54 8.25 3.62 -16.29
CA ALA A 54 9.26 4.67 -16.34
C ALA A 54 10.52 4.22 -17.10
N CYS A 55 10.97 2.96 -16.94
CA CYS A 55 12.08 2.41 -17.72
C CYS A 55 11.84 2.48 -19.24
N VAL A 56 10.59 2.28 -19.67
CA VAL A 56 10.21 2.35 -21.09
C VAL A 56 10.10 3.80 -21.57
N ALA A 57 9.68 4.72 -20.70
CA ALA A 57 9.61 6.14 -21.00
C ALA A 57 11.00 6.79 -21.15
N ASP A 58 11.97 6.39 -20.32
CA ASP A 58 13.34 6.92 -20.32
C ASP A 58 14.27 6.27 -21.36
N ARG A 59 13.74 5.41 -22.24
CA ARG A 59 14.55 4.69 -23.23
C ARG A 59 15.29 5.64 -24.19
N PRO A 60 16.55 5.35 -24.54
CA PRO A 60 17.30 6.14 -25.50
C PRO A 60 16.72 6.00 -26.92
N ALA A 61 16.95 7.02 -27.75
CA ALA A 61 16.44 7.07 -29.13
C ALA A 61 16.98 5.89 -29.95
N GLY A 62 16.07 5.08 -30.53
CA GLY A 62 16.41 3.92 -31.35
C GLY A 62 16.21 2.55 -30.66
N VAL A 63 15.94 2.51 -29.35
CA VAL A 63 15.61 1.27 -28.63
C VAL A 63 14.10 1.06 -28.64
N GLU A 64 13.60 -0.09 -29.12
CA GLU A 64 12.17 -0.41 -29.08
C GLU A 64 11.68 -0.68 -27.64
N ALA A 65 10.41 -0.43 -27.35
CA ALA A 65 9.85 -0.63 -26.01
C ALA A 65 9.95 -2.09 -25.52
N ARG A 66 9.99 -3.05 -26.45
CA ARG A 66 10.14 -4.50 -26.17
C ARG A 66 11.55 -4.90 -25.73
N ASP A 67 12.55 -4.05 -25.99
CA ASP A 67 13.96 -4.34 -25.70
C ASP A 67 14.41 -3.72 -24.36
N VAL A 68 13.45 -3.21 -23.59
CA VAL A 68 13.64 -2.70 -22.23
C VAL A 68 13.31 -3.81 -21.23
N HIS A 69 14.31 -4.27 -20.50
CA HIS A 69 14.15 -5.27 -19.43
C HIS A 69 14.14 -4.58 -18.07
N ALA A 70 13.03 -4.71 -17.34
CA ALA A 70 12.90 -4.20 -15.98
C ALA A 70 13.05 -5.35 -14.98
N THR A 71 14.17 -5.40 -14.27
CA THR A 71 14.44 -6.44 -13.27
C THR A 71 14.21 -5.88 -11.87
N TRP A 72 13.42 -6.59 -11.07
CA TRP A 72 13.16 -6.19 -9.69
C TRP A 72 14.41 -6.40 -8.81
N ARG A 73 14.84 -5.35 -8.12
CA ARG A 73 15.90 -5.39 -7.12
C ARG A 73 15.34 -5.14 -5.74
N TRP A 74 15.75 -5.97 -4.79
CA TRP A 74 15.29 -5.86 -3.40
C TRP A 74 16.06 -4.81 -2.57
N LEU A 75 17.27 -4.41 -2.97
CA LEU A 75 18.10 -3.44 -2.24
C LEU A 75 19.03 -2.59 -3.15
N PRO A 76 18.89 -1.24 -3.17
CA PRO A 76 17.69 -0.51 -2.71
C PRO A 76 16.47 -0.98 -3.51
N PRO A 77 15.28 -1.03 -2.88
CA PRO A 77 14.07 -1.53 -3.51
C PRO A 77 13.69 -0.67 -4.72
N GLY A 78 13.54 -1.31 -5.88
CA GLY A 78 13.21 -0.64 -7.14
C GLY A 78 13.44 -1.55 -8.34
N TYR A 79 13.34 -0.97 -9.54
CA TYR A 79 13.68 -1.66 -10.78
C TYR A 79 15.04 -1.19 -11.31
N ASP A 80 15.87 -2.14 -11.72
CA ASP A 80 17.00 -1.86 -12.61
C ASP A 80 16.49 -1.99 -14.05
N CYS A 81 16.71 -0.93 -14.84
CA CYS A 81 16.34 -0.87 -16.26
C CYS A 81 17.57 -1.26 -17.08
N GLU A 82 17.51 -2.40 -17.76
CA GLU A 82 18.52 -2.80 -18.75
C GLU A 82 17.97 -2.53 -20.16
N HIS A 83 18.82 -1.95 -21.01
CA HIS A 83 18.49 -1.67 -22.40
C HIS A 83 19.43 -2.48 -23.28
N ALA A 84 18.91 -3.35 -24.15
CA ALA A 84 19.74 -3.95 -25.19
C ALA A 84 20.13 -2.83 -26.17
N THR A 85 21.42 -2.49 -26.19
CA THR A 85 21.94 -1.52 -27.17
C THR A 85 22.29 -2.25 -28.47
N ALA A 86 22.08 -1.61 -29.62
CA ALA A 86 22.33 -2.22 -30.93
C ALA A 86 23.78 -2.74 -31.10
N ASP A 87 24.75 -2.24 -30.33
CA ASP A 87 26.13 -2.72 -30.30
C ASP A 87 26.27 -4.13 -29.69
N GLU A 88 25.44 -4.50 -28.70
CA GLU A 88 25.48 -5.83 -28.08
C GLU A 88 24.88 -6.93 -28.97
N ASP A 89 23.92 -6.57 -29.83
CA ASP A 89 23.33 -7.51 -30.79
C ASP A 89 24.30 -7.82 -31.95
N VAL A 90 25.16 -6.87 -32.34
CA VAL A 90 26.23 -7.11 -33.33
C VAL A 90 27.35 -7.97 -32.72
N ALA A 91 27.64 -7.84 -31.43
CA ALA A 91 28.65 -8.65 -30.76
C ALA A 91 28.22 -10.10 -30.48
N ARG A 92 26.92 -10.39 -30.50
CA ARG A 92 26.34 -11.73 -30.27
C ARG A 92 26.04 -12.51 -31.57
N ALA A 93 26.07 -11.85 -32.73
CA ALA A 93 25.84 -12.45 -34.04
C ALA A 93 27.14 -12.98 -34.68
#